data_AF-A0A946UPV8-F1
#
_entry.id   AF-A0A946UPV8-F1
#
_cell.length_a   1.000
_cell.length_b   1.000
_cell.length_c   1.000
_cell.angle_alpha   90.00
_cell.angle_beta   90.00
_cell.angle_gamma   90.00
#
_symmetry.space_group_name_H-M   'P 1'
#
loop_
_entity.id
_entity.type
_entity.pdbx_description
1 polymer ?
#
loop_
_entity_poly.entity_id
_entity_poly.type
_entity_poly.pdbx_seq_one_letter_code
_entity_poly.pdbx_strand_id
1 'polypeptide(L)'
;MKKLLSLEYGLDILLALIALLASLAVVQTFIVGKHYIIPTMILVLAVLTGNLARFGFRDHSWAKHINCWIGVVLTFHMFFALFWSKRYREILGDAFELVVGAAFVALLFVTISYARRNRLFGV
;
A
#
# COMPACT_ATOMS: atom_id res chain seq x y z
N MET A 1 8.41 -12.63 20.02
CA MET A 1 7.45 -12.44 18.91
C MET A 1 7.58 -11.01 18.42
N LYS A 2 7.98 -10.77 17.17
CA LYS A 2 7.88 -9.41 16.60
C LYS A 2 6.42 -8.97 16.70
N LYS A 3 6.15 -7.79 17.26
CA LYS A 3 4.78 -7.26 17.30
C LYS A 3 4.41 -6.94 15.85
N LEU A 4 3.73 -7.87 15.18
CA LEU A 4 3.34 -7.73 13.78
C LEU A 4 2.46 -6.49 13.56
N LEU A 5 1.76 -6.00 14.59
CA LEU A 5 0.97 -4.77 14.56
C LEU A 5 1.76 -3.52 15.04
N SER A 6 3.08 -3.58 15.09
CA SER A 6 3.91 -2.40 15.35
C SER A 6 3.88 -1.46 14.15
N LEU A 7 3.77 -0.15 14.40
CA LEU A 7 3.91 0.89 13.38
C LEU A 7 5.28 0.87 12.68
N GLU A 8 6.28 0.21 13.28
CA GLU A 8 7.58 -0.09 12.65
C GLU A 8 7.47 -0.94 11.38
N TYR A 9 6.43 -1.78 11.30
CA TYR A 9 6.14 -2.64 10.16
C TYR A 9 4.89 -2.18 9.39
N GLY A 10 4.33 -1.01 9.69
CA GLY A 10 3.06 -0.54 9.13
C GLY A 10 3.00 -0.55 7.60
N LEU A 11 4.03 -0.03 6.93
CA LEU A 11 4.10 -0.06 5.46
C LEU A 11 4.44 -1.44 4.90
N ASP A 12 5.15 -2.28 5.67
CA ASP A 12 5.43 -3.66 5.25
C ASP A 12 4.15 -4.50 5.24
N ILE A 13 3.29 -4.30 6.24
CA ILE A 13 1.94 -4.89 6.31
C ILE A 13 1.09 -4.38 5.16
N LEU A 14 1.11 -3.07 4.87
CA LEU A 14 0.36 -2.50 3.76
C LEU A 14 0.76 -3.15 2.43
N LEU A 15 2.06 -3.28 2.16
CA LEU A 15 2.54 -3.95 0.95
C LEU A 15 2.21 -5.45 0.94
N ALA A 16 2.25 -6.13 2.09
CA ALA A 16 1.82 -7.53 2.18
C ALA A 16 0.33 -7.69 1.87
N LEU A 17 -0.53 -6.76 2.33
CA LEU A 17 -1.96 -6.74 2.02
C LEU A 17 -2.19 -6.45 0.53
N ILE A 18 -1.46 -5.51 -0.06
CA ILE A 18 -1.51 -5.25 -1.51
C ILE A 18 -1.11 -6.50 -2.29
N ALA A 19 -0.03 -7.18 -1.90
CA ALA A 19 0.42 -8.41 -2.53
C ALA A 19 -0.63 -9.53 -2.44
N LEU A 20 -1.30 -9.65 -1.29
CA LEU A 20 -2.39 -10.61 -1.07
C LEU A 20 -3.59 -10.28 -1.97
N LEU A 21 -4.07 -9.04 -1.97
CA LEU A 21 -5.20 -8.61 -2.80
C LEU A 21 -4.88 -8.73 -4.30
N ALA A 22 -3.66 -8.39 -4.71
CA ALA A 22 -3.20 -8.57 -6.09
C ALA A 22 -3.18 -10.06 -6.48
N SER A 23 -2.68 -10.93 -5.60
CA SER A 23 -2.71 -12.38 -5.83
C SER A 23 -4.14 -12.91 -6.00
N LEU A 24 -5.08 -12.44 -5.17
CA LEU A 24 -6.51 -12.78 -5.31
C LEU A 24 -7.11 -12.24 -6.62
N ALA A 25 -6.73 -11.04 -7.03
CA ALA A 25 -7.15 -10.46 -8.30
C ALA A 25 -6.60 -11.24 -9.51
N VAL A 26 -5.37 -11.77 -9.43
CA VAL A 26 -4.84 -12.70 -10.46
C VAL A 26 -5.72 -13.93 -10.56
N VAL A 27 -6.04 -14.57 -9.43
CA VAL A 27 -6.91 -15.76 -9.40
C VAL A 27 -8.27 -15.45 -10.00
N GLN A 28 -8.89 -14.32 -9.63
CA GLN A 28 -10.19 -13.91 -10.16
C GLN A 28 -10.15 -13.64 -11.67
N THR A 29 -9.17 -12.86 -12.15
CA THR A 29 -9.07 -12.48 -13.58
C THR A 29 -8.67 -13.66 -14.47
N PHE A 30 -7.82 -14.55 -13.98
CA PHE A 30 -7.36 -15.72 -14.72
C PHE A 30 -8.42 -16.82 -14.77
N ILE A 31 -9.03 -17.19 -13.64
CA ILE A 31 -9.99 -18.31 -13.56
C ILE A 31 -11.37 -17.89 -14.04
N VAL A 32 -11.89 -16.76 -13.57
CA VAL A 32 -13.28 -16.32 -13.89
C VAL A 32 -13.29 -15.52 -15.18
N GLY A 33 -12.38 -14.55 -15.32
CA GLY A 33 -12.31 -13.67 -16.47
C GLY A 33 -11.73 -14.30 -17.74
N LYS A 34 -10.99 -15.41 -17.61
CA LYS A 34 -10.28 -16.08 -18.71
C LYS A 34 -9.37 -15.13 -19.52
N HIS A 35 -8.81 -14.11 -18.85
CA HIS A 35 -7.83 -13.19 -19.45
C HIS A 35 -6.41 -13.68 -19.15
N TYR A 36 -5.45 -13.44 -20.06
CA TYR A 36 -4.05 -13.83 -19.87
C TYR A 36 -3.12 -12.65 -19.55
N ILE A 37 -3.25 -11.52 -20.27
CA ILE A 37 -2.30 -10.39 -20.17
C ILE A 37 -2.50 -9.56 -18.89
N ILE A 38 -3.75 -9.26 -18.53
CA ILE A 38 -4.07 -8.47 -17.32
C ILE A 38 -3.59 -9.18 -16.04
N PRO A 39 -3.90 -10.48 -15.80
CA PRO A 39 -3.43 -11.17 -14.59
C PRO A 39 -1.91 -11.27 -14.50
N THR A 40 -1.17 -11.44 -15.61
CA THR A 40 0.29 -11.51 -15.53
C THR A 40 0.91 -10.18 -15.11
N MET A 41 0.37 -9.04 -15.55
CA MET A 41 0.79 -7.72 -15.08
C MET A 41 0.47 -7.50 -13.58
N ILE A 42 -0.70 -7.96 -13.12
CA ILE A 42 -1.07 -7.91 -11.70
C ILE A 42 -0.15 -8.83 -10.87
N LEU A 43 0.23 -9.99 -11.40
CA LEU A 43 1.14 -10.93 -10.75
C LEU A 43 2.52 -10.29 -10.52
N VAL A 44 3.04 -9.52 -11.49
CA VAL A 44 4.30 -8.78 -11.30
C VAL A 44 4.18 -7.84 -10.10
N LEU A 45 3.10 -7.09 -9.97
CA LEU A 45 2.85 -6.22 -8.82
C LEU A 45 2.78 -7.03 -7.51
N ALA A 46 2.09 -8.16 -7.51
CA ALA A 46 1.98 -9.03 -6.34
C ALA A 46 3.35 -9.54 -5.87
N VAL A 47 4.18 -10.01 -6.80
CA VAL A 47 5.53 -10.52 -6.48
C VAL A 47 6.44 -9.41 -5.98
N LEU A 48 6.44 -8.24 -6.63
CA LEU A 48 7.28 -7.10 -6.23
C LEU A 48 6.90 -6.60 -4.83
N THR A 49 5.62 -6.33 -4.60
CA THR A 49 5.13 -5.84 -3.30
C THR A 49 5.31 -6.88 -2.20
N GLY A 50 5.10 -8.16 -2.50
CA GLY A 50 5.32 -9.25 -1.55
C GLY A 50 6.79 -9.41 -1.15
N ASN A 51 7.73 -9.29 -2.11
CA ASN A 51 9.15 -9.33 -1.79
C ASN A 51 9.59 -8.10 -0.98
N LEU A 52 9.13 -6.91 -1.35
CA LEU A 52 9.41 -5.68 -0.59
C LEU A 52 8.90 -5.76 0.86
N ALA A 53 7.68 -6.28 1.05
CA ALA A 53 7.14 -6.55 2.38
C ALA A 53 8.01 -7.56 3.15
N ARG A 54 8.39 -8.67 2.51
CA ARG A 54 9.25 -9.70 3.12
C ARG A 54 10.60 -9.16 3.56
N PHE A 55 11.27 -8.37 2.72
CA PHE A 55 12.55 -7.75 3.08
C PHE A 55 12.38 -6.68 4.16
N GLY A 56 11.28 -5.92 4.15
CA GLY A 56 10.91 -5.00 5.22
C GLY A 56 10.73 -5.70 6.57
N PHE A 57 10.00 -6.83 6.63
CA PHE A 57 9.85 -7.62 7.87
C PHE A 57 11.16 -8.22 8.39
N ARG A 58 12.17 -8.35 7.52
CA ARG A 58 13.53 -8.79 7.86
C ARG A 58 14.47 -7.63 8.19
N ASP A 59 13.94 -6.41 8.31
CA ASP A 59 14.67 -5.20 8.69
C ASP A 59 15.82 -4.83 7.73
N HIS A 60 15.70 -5.21 6.45
CA HIS A 60 16.63 -4.72 5.43
C HIS A 60 16.38 -3.23 5.18
N SER A 61 17.39 -2.40 5.49
CA SER A 61 17.29 -0.94 5.43
C SER A 61 16.85 -0.43 4.05
N TRP A 62 17.41 -0.96 2.96
CA TRP A 62 17.04 -0.55 1.60
C TRP A 62 15.54 -0.78 1.31
N ALA A 63 14.99 -1.91 1.76
CA ALA A 63 13.58 -2.24 1.54
C ALA A 63 12.68 -1.31 2.35
N LYS A 64 13.05 -1.01 3.60
CA LYS A 64 12.34 -0.03 4.44
C LYS A 64 12.32 1.36 3.78
N HIS A 65 13.43 1.79 3.17
CA HIS A 65 13.47 3.07 2.43
C HIS A 65 12.53 3.06 1.22
N ILE A 66 12.55 2.01 0.42
CA ILE A 66 11.65 1.87 -0.74
C ILE A 66 10.19 1.85 -0.28
N ASN A 67 9.86 1.07 0.75
CA ASN A 67 8.51 0.97 1.30
C ASN A 67 8.03 2.33 1.83
N CYS A 68 8.93 3.09 2.47
CA CYS A 68 8.65 4.45 2.91
C CYS A 68 8.34 5.39 1.73
N TRP A 69 9.14 5.36 0.66
CA TRP A 69 8.88 6.16 -0.53
C TRP A 69 7.57 5.79 -1.23
N ILE A 70 7.24 4.50 -1.28
CA ILE A 70 5.92 4.04 -1.75
C ILE A 70 4.81 4.64 -0.87
N GLY A 71 4.96 4.60 0.45
CA GLY A 71 4.03 5.24 1.40
C GLY A 71 3.86 6.74 1.16
N VAL A 72 4.94 7.47 0.89
CA VAL A 72 4.92 8.90 0.55
C VAL A 72 4.15 9.14 -0.74
N VAL A 73 4.44 8.39 -1.80
CA VAL A 73 3.74 8.50 -3.10
C VAL A 73 2.25 8.19 -2.94
N LEU A 74 1.89 7.13 -2.21
CA LEU A 74 0.49 6.79 -1.95
C LEU A 74 -0.20 7.89 -1.11
N THR A 75 0.50 8.50 -0.15
CA THR A 75 -0.03 9.60 0.65
C THR A 75 -0.35 10.81 -0.24
N PHE A 76 0.56 11.20 -1.14
CA PHE A 76 0.30 12.25 -2.12
C PHE A 76 -0.81 11.88 -3.08
N HIS A 77 -0.86 10.63 -3.54
CA HIS A 77 -1.95 10.14 -4.39
C HIS A 77 -3.31 10.32 -3.70
N MET A 78 -3.43 9.96 -2.42
CA MET A 78 -4.66 10.15 -1.64
C MET A 78 -4.99 11.63 -1.42
N PHE A 79 -3.98 12.46 -1.17
CA PHE A 79 -4.16 13.91 -1.09
C PHE A 79 -4.74 14.47 -2.39
N PHE A 80 -4.16 14.14 -3.55
CA PHE A 80 -4.69 14.59 -4.84
C PHE A 80 -6.07 14.00 -5.13
N ALA A 81 -6.32 12.75 -4.73
CA ALA A 81 -7.62 12.11 -4.92
C ALA A 81 -8.76 12.90 -4.25
N LEU A 82 -8.54 13.52 -3.10
CA LEU A 82 -9.54 14.36 -2.40
C LEU A 82 -10.09 15.48 -3.27
N PHE A 83 -9.26 16.10 -4.10
CA PHE A 83 -9.65 17.28 -4.87
C PHE A 83 -9.99 16.95 -6.32
N TRP A 84 -9.36 15.92 -6.90
CA TRP A 84 -9.44 15.66 -8.34
C TRP A 84 -10.08 14.31 -8.74
N SER A 85 -10.36 13.40 -7.81
CA SER A 85 -10.92 12.08 -8.18
C SER A 85 -12.42 12.14 -8.48
N LYS A 86 -12.78 12.10 -9.77
CA LYS A 86 -14.18 11.93 -10.19
C LYS A 86 -14.72 10.54 -9.84
N ARG A 87 -13.93 9.50 -10.13
CA ARG A 87 -14.38 8.12 -10.00
C ARG A 87 -14.67 7.71 -8.55
N TYR A 88 -13.84 8.15 -7.60
CA TYR A 88 -14.08 7.85 -6.19
C TYR A 88 -15.31 8.58 -5.66
N ARG A 89 -15.54 9.82 -6.10
CA ARG A 89 -16.77 10.57 -5.77
C ARG A 89 -18.02 9.86 -6.28
N GLU A 90 -17.98 9.34 -7.51
CA GLU A 90 -19.09 8.53 -8.07
C GLU A 90 -19.37 7.25 -7.26
N ILE A 91 -18.32 6.54 -6.83
CA ILE A 91 -18.46 5.26 -6.12
C ILE A 91 -18.91 5.47 -4.67
N LEU A 92 -18.36 6.49 -3.99
CA LEU A 92 -18.56 6.71 -2.55
C LEU A 92 -19.68 7.69 -2.23
N GLY A 93 -20.13 8.50 -3.20
CA GLY A 93 -21.17 9.50 -3.02
C GLY A 93 -20.86 10.45 -1.86
N ASP A 94 -21.84 10.67 -1.00
CA ASP A 94 -21.75 11.57 0.17
C ASP A 94 -20.71 11.14 1.20
N ALA A 95 -20.27 9.86 1.18
CA ALA A 95 -19.24 9.37 2.08
C ALA A 95 -17.82 9.66 1.58
N PHE A 96 -17.66 10.24 0.39
CA PHE A 96 -16.36 10.43 -0.27
C PHE A 96 -15.35 11.17 0.60
N GLU A 97 -15.69 12.37 1.09
CA GLU A 97 -14.79 13.20 1.90
C GLU A 97 -14.38 12.48 3.18
N LEU A 98 -15.33 11.80 3.83
CA LEU A 98 -15.07 11.05 5.06
C LEU A 98 -14.12 9.88 4.81
N VAL A 99 -14.39 9.06 3.79
CA VAL A 99 -13.63 7.84 3.51
C VAL A 99 -12.24 8.17 2.98
N VAL A 100 -12.14 9.01 1.95
CA VAL A 100 -10.86 9.37 1.33
C VAL A 100 -10.05 10.25 2.27
N GLY A 101 -10.70 11.14 3.02
CA GLY A 101 -10.04 11.99 4.02
C GLY A 101 -9.46 11.18 5.17
N ALA A 102 -10.25 10.25 5.73
CA ALA A 102 -9.77 9.34 6.77
C ALA A 102 -8.62 8.46 6.27
N ALA A 103 -8.72 7.93 5.05
CA ALA A 103 -7.67 7.13 4.45
C ALA A 103 -6.38 7.92 4.22
N PHE A 104 -6.48 9.18 3.77
CA PHE A 104 -5.33 10.09 3.65
C PHE A 104 -4.65 10.32 5.01
N VAL A 105 -5.41 10.68 6.04
CA VAL A 105 -4.85 10.95 7.38
C VAL A 105 -4.22 9.69 7.98
N ALA A 106 -4.88 8.54 7.85
CA ALA A 106 -4.35 7.26 8.33
C ALA A 106 -3.05 6.89 7.63
N LEU A 107 -2.99 7.04 6.30
CA LEU A 107 -1.79 6.72 5.52
C LEU A 107 -0.64 7.68 5.80
N LEU A 108 -0.93 8.98 5.94
CA LEU A 108 0.05 9.99 6.36
C LEU A 108 0.63 9.63 7.74
N PHE A 109 -0.22 9.31 8.70
CA PHE A 109 0.18 8.92 10.04
C PHE A 109 1.07 7.65 10.04
N VAL A 110 0.66 6.61 9.30
CA VAL A 110 1.44 5.37 9.18
C VAL A 110 2.79 5.65 8.52
N THR A 111 2.82 6.45 7.45
CA THR A 111 4.06 6.76 6.72
C THR A 111 5.07 7.52 7.58
N ILE A 112 4.62 8.57 8.27
CA ILE A 112 5.49 9.34 9.19
C ILE A 112 5.95 8.46 10.36
N SER A 113 5.03 7.70 10.96
CA SER A 113 5.37 6.82 12.08
C SER A 113 6.37 5.74 11.68
N TYR A 114 6.22 5.18 10.49
CA TYR A 114 7.13 4.18 9.93
C TYR A 114 8.52 4.77 9.71
N ALA A 115 8.63 5.95 9.10
CA ALA A 115 9.92 6.62 8.86
C ALA A 115 10.67 6.90 10.17
N ARG A 116 9.97 7.45 11.18
CA ARG A 116 10.54 7.78 12.50
C ARG A 116 10.97 6.53 13.27
N ARG A 117 10.11 5.51 13.32
CA ARG A 117 10.40 4.29 14.08
C ARG A 117 11.55 3.48 13.49
N ASN A 118 11.73 3.52 12.18
CA ASN A 118 12.83 2.86 11.50
C ASN A 118 14.07 3.77 11.30
N ARG A 119 14.04 5.03 11.80
CA ARG A 119 15.14 6.02 11.70
C ARG A 119 15.70 6.19 10.29
N LEU A 120 14.84 6.15 9.27
CA LEU A 120 15.27 6.04 7.87
C LEU A 120 16.04 7.27 7.37
N PHE A 121 15.76 8.44 7.91
CA PHE A 121 16.34 9.70 7.43
C PHE A 121 17.20 10.43 8.47
N GLY A 122 17.71 9.71 9.47
CA GLY A 122 18.54 10.30 10.53
C GLY A 122 17.79 11.23 11.49
N VAL A 123 16.46 11.12 11.54
CA VAL A 123 15.56 11.82 12.48
C VAL A 123 14.93 10.83 13.45
#